data_AF-A0A238ZKQ0-F1
#
_entry.id   AF-A0A238ZKQ0-F1
#
_cell.length_a   1.000
_cell.length_b   1.000
_cell.length_c   1.000
_cell.angle_alpha   90.00
_cell.angle_beta   90.00
_cell.angle_gamma   90.00
#
_symmetry.space_group_name_H-M   'P 1'
#
loop_
_entity.id
_entity.type
_entity.pdbx_description
1 polymer ?
#
loop_
_entity_poly.entity_id
_entity_poly.type
_entity_poly.pdbx_seq_one_letter_code
_entity_poly.pdbx_strand_id
1 'polypeptide(L)'
;MELRPELCAPVISQERLAELRATIERIGDLLENGRSVVAEIAALNADTGHDYIPEDLRRCCDQDVEWLVLDARYPARPEVPDITRDEMVEIAHRMLGGDLEERQFYMRLFDANVDPNTTSALFVYPPGSLLDASPEEIVDYILAYRPTPHSPMPFTPLTFGA
;
A
#
# COMPACT_ATOMS: atom_id res chain seq x y z
N MET A 1 6.99 -21.79 1.40
CA MET A 1 8.45 -21.49 1.38
C MET A 1 8.72 -20.57 2.55
N GLU A 2 9.95 -20.47 3.08
CA GLU A 2 10.23 -19.41 4.07
C GLU A 2 10.73 -18.15 3.36
N LEU A 3 10.10 -17.01 3.63
CA LEU A 3 10.52 -15.71 3.12
C LEU A 3 11.84 -15.27 3.76
N ARG A 4 12.70 -14.63 2.97
CA ARG A 4 13.88 -13.94 3.52
C ARG A 4 13.47 -12.78 4.46
N PRO A 5 14.32 -12.39 5.41
CA PRO A 5 13.98 -11.39 6.42
C PRO A 5 13.49 -10.05 5.85
N GLU A 6 13.98 -9.65 4.68
CA GLU A 6 13.62 -8.40 3.99
C GLU A 6 12.17 -8.39 3.49
N LEU A 7 11.56 -9.56 3.32
CA LEU A 7 10.16 -9.72 2.88
C LEU A 7 9.22 -9.99 4.05
N CYS A 8 9.73 -10.11 5.28
CA CYS A 8 8.90 -10.31 6.46
C CYS A 8 8.39 -8.98 7.00
N ALA A 9 7.17 -8.98 7.55
CA ALA A 9 6.62 -7.82 8.24
C ALA A 9 7.58 -7.38 9.37
N PRO A 10 8.02 -6.12 9.39
CA PRO A 10 8.94 -5.67 10.42
C PRO A 10 8.23 -5.65 11.79
N VAL A 11 8.90 -6.21 12.81
CA VAL A 11 8.41 -6.17 14.19
C VAL A 11 8.70 -4.79 14.77
N ILE A 12 7.65 -4.03 15.07
CA ILE A 12 7.76 -2.67 15.58
C ILE A 12 7.56 -2.67 17.10
N SER A 13 8.43 -1.94 17.81
CA SER A 13 8.35 -1.86 19.27
C SER A 13 7.13 -1.06 19.72
N GLN A 14 6.62 -1.37 20.90
CA GLN A 14 5.50 -0.61 21.51
C GLN A 14 5.87 0.86 21.75
N GLU A 15 7.14 1.15 22.05
CA GLU A 15 7.66 2.51 22.15
C GLU A 15 7.49 3.28 20.83
N ARG A 16 7.86 2.65 19.71
CA ARG A 16 7.72 3.26 18.39
C ARG A 16 6.26 3.50 18.00
N LEU A 17 5.36 2.57 18.33
CA LEU A 17 3.92 2.78 18.14
C LEU A 17 3.39 3.95 18.96
N ALA A 18 3.87 4.11 20.20
CA ALA A 18 3.50 5.24 21.04
C ALA A 18 4.02 6.59 20.48
N GLU A 19 5.24 6.62 19.93
CA GLU A 19 5.78 7.80 19.25
C GLU A 19 4.97 8.21 18.01
N LEU A 20 4.62 7.22 17.18
CA LEU A 20 3.79 7.45 15.99
C LEU A 20 2.42 8.01 16.38
N ARG A 21 1.78 7.41 17.38
CA ARG A 21 0.50 7.89 17.93
C ARG A 21 0.62 9.34 18.39
N ALA A 22 1.58 9.64 19.26
CA ALA A 22 1.75 10.99 19.80
C ALA A 22 2.05 12.03 18.72
N THR A 23 2.72 11.62 17.63
CA THR A 23 2.99 12.48 16.48
C THR A 23 1.71 12.75 15.69
N ILE A 24 0.93 11.71 15.39
CA ILE A 24 -0.35 11.82 14.67
C ILE A 24 -1.35 12.67 15.45
N GLU A 25 -1.53 12.42 16.75
CA GLU A 25 -2.42 13.19 17.63
C GLU A 25 -2.03 14.67 17.66
N ARG A 26 -0.73 14.98 17.75
CA ARG A 26 -0.23 16.36 17.69
C ARG A 26 -0.58 17.05 16.37
N ILE A 27 -0.50 16.34 15.24
CA ILE A 27 -0.88 16.90 13.94
C ILE A 27 -2.39 17.14 13.89
N GLY A 28 -3.19 16.23 14.45
CA GLY A 28 -4.64 16.40 14.63
C GLY A 28 -4.99 17.66 15.40
N ASP A 29 -4.39 17.85 16.58
CA ASP A 29 -4.58 19.04 17.41
C ASP A 29 -4.25 20.34 16.64
N LEU A 30 -3.15 20.34 15.89
CA LEU A 30 -2.75 21.50 15.09
C LEU A 30 -3.76 21.79 13.96
N LEU A 31 -4.28 20.76 13.30
CA LEU A 31 -5.32 20.88 12.28
C LEU A 31 -6.62 21.47 12.84
N GLU A 32 -7.09 20.97 13.99
CA GLU A 32 -8.30 21.47 14.65
C GLU A 32 -8.18 22.94 15.04
N ASN A 33 -7.00 23.36 15.50
CA ASN A 33 -6.72 24.73 15.90
C ASN A 33 -6.36 25.66 14.72
N GLY A 34 -6.47 25.19 13.47
CA GLY A 34 -6.17 25.98 12.27
C GLY A 34 -4.70 26.40 12.15
N ARG A 35 -3.78 25.65 12.77
CA ARG A 35 -2.34 25.91 12.72
C ARG A 35 -1.73 25.26 11.49
N SER A 36 -0.56 25.76 11.08
CA SER A 36 0.20 25.12 10.00
C SER A 36 0.73 23.77 10.48
N VAL A 37 0.57 22.74 9.66
CA VAL A 37 1.02 21.36 9.90
C VAL A 37 1.99 20.85 8.82
N VAL A 38 2.42 21.75 7.93
CA VAL A 38 3.18 21.38 6.73
C VAL A 38 4.51 20.71 7.09
N ALA A 39 5.19 21.21 8.12
CA ALA A 39 6.48 20.67 8.54
C ALA A 39 6.33 19.31 9.23
N GLU A 40 5.30 19.16 10.05
CA GLU A 40 5.01 17.96 10.83
C GLU A 40 4.57 16.81 9.93
N ILE A 41 3.72 17.09 8.92
CA ILE A 41 3.34 16.10 7.92
C ILE A 41 4.54 15.70 7.06
N ALA A 42 5.37 16.67 6.63
CA ALA A 42 6.57 16.36 5.87
C ALA A 42 7.56 15.50 6.67
N ALA A 43 7.70 15.75 7.98
CA ALA A 43 8.53 14.93 8.85
C ALA A 43 7.96 13.51 9.03
N LEU A 44 6.65 13.39 9.26
CA LEU A 44 5.98 12.09 9.35
C LEU A 44 6.15 11.28 8.07
N ASN A 45 5.89 11.89 6.91
CA ASN A 45 6.04 11.28 5.59
C ASN A 45 7.49 10.85 5.31
N ALA A 46 8.48 11.65 5.70
CA ALA A 46 9.89 11.28 5.55
C ALA A 46 10.30 10.11 6.45
N ASP A 47 9.69 10.01 7.63
CA ASP A 47 9.97 8.97 8.64
C ASP A 47 9.29 7.63 8.29
N THR A 48 8.07 7.68 7.75
CA THR A 48 7.27 6.48 7.43
C THR A 48 7.31 6.09 5.96
N GLY A 49 7.81 6.96 5.08
CA GLY A 49 7.80 6.77 3.64
C GLY A 49 6.42 6.94 2.98
N HIS A 50 5.46 7.51 3.70
CA HIS A 50 4.11 7.81 3.21
C HIS A 50 4.02 9.19 2.55
N ASP A 51 2.90 9.45 1.90
CA ASP A 51 2.55 10.71 1.24
C ASP A 51 1.24 11.31 1.80
N TYR A 52 1.02 11.16 3.11
CA TYR A 52 -0.17 11.67 3.77
C TYR A 52 -0.38 13.16 3.49
N ILE A 53 -1.63 13.52 3.20
CA ILE A 53 -2.06 14.91 3.07
C ILE A 53 -2.89 15.36 4.30
N PRO A 54 -3.04 16.67 4.55
CA PRO A 54 -3.84 17.18 5.66
C PRO A 54 -5.27 16.64 5.74
N GLU A 55 -5.84 16.23 4.61
CA GLU A 55 -7.19 15.65 4.55
C GLU A 55 -7.23 14.21 5.08
N ASP A 56 -6.21 13.38 4.77
CA ASP A 56 -6.10 12.02 5.30
C ASP A 56 -6.04 12.04 6.82
N LEU A 57 -5.18 12.91 7.36
CA LEU A 57 -4.97 13.03 8.80
C LEU A 57 -6.19 13.58 9.51
N ARG A 58 -6.90 14.56 8.93
CA ARG A 58 -8.13 15.10 9.52
C ARG A 58 -9.21 14.04 9.62
N ARG A 59 -9.44 13.29 8.54
CA ARG A 59 -10.42 12.19 8.51
C ARG A 59 -10.10 11.12 9.57
N CYS A 60 -8.83 10.78 9.73
CA CYS A 60 -8.40 9.79 10.72
C CYS A 60 -8.45 10.30 12.16
N CYS A 61 -8.06 11.56 12.43
CA CYS A 61 -8.10 12.12 13.79
C CYS A 61 -9.52 12.20 14.35
N ASP A 62 -10.51 12.45 13.48
CA ASP A 62 -11.93 12.52 13.89
C ASP A 62 -12.55 11.14 14.17
N GLN A 63 -11.98 10.06 13.61
CA GLN A 63 -12.67 8.77 13.50
C GLN A 63 -11.88 7.58 14.05
N ASP A 64 -10.58 7.49 13.76
CA ASP A 64 -9.77 6.32 14.08
C ASP A 64 -8.25 6.61 13.95
N VAL A 65 -7.65 7.15 15.00
CA VAL A 65 -6.19 7.37 15.09
C VAL A 65 -5.43 6.04 15.09
N GLU A 66 -6.01 4.98 15.65
CA GLU A 66 -5.36 3.66 15.72
C GLU A 66 -5.11 3.07 14.35
N TRP A 67 -6.10 3.19 13.46
CA TRP A 67 -5.95 2.75 12.08
C TRP A 67 -4.74 3.43 11.41
N LEU A 68 -4.57 4.73 11.62
CA LEU A 68 -3.47 5.49 11.00
C LEU A 68 -2.12 5.14 11.62
N VAL A 69 -2.07 4.86 12.93
CA VAL A 69 -0.85 4.36 13.58
C VAL A 69 -0.46 2.99 13.01
N LEU A 70 -1.43 2.09 12.85
CA LEU A 70 -1.22 0.78 12.23
C LEU A 70 -0.83 0.88 10.75
N ASP A 71 -1.32 1.89 10.04
CA ASP A 71 -0.99 2.15 8.64
C ASP A 71 0.45 2.68 8.49
N ALA A 72 0.82 3.67 9.32
CA ALA A 72 2.10 4.36 9.33
C ALA A 72 3.27 3.50 9.84
N ARG A 73 2.98 2.37 10.49
CA ARG A 73 4.01 1.47 11.03
C ARG A 73 4.86 0.84 9.91
N TYR A 74 4.26 0.56 8.76
CA TYR A 74 4.95 -0.01 7.62
C TYR A 74 5.24 1.04 6.56
N PRO A 75 6.38 0.93 5.85
CA PRO A 75 6.62 1.74 4.66
C PRO A 75 5.43 1.70 3.71
N ALA A 76 5.08 2.84 3.10
CA ALA A 76 3.99 2.90 2.14
C ALA A 76 4.24 2.01 0.91
N ARG A 77 5.51 1.93 0.49
CA ARG A 77 5.97 1.14 -0.65
C ARG A 77 7.25 0.38 -0.29
N PRO A 78 7.13 -0.83 0.29
CA PRO A 78 8.28 -1.66 0.55
C PRO A 78 8.75 -2.29 -0.77
N GLU A 79 9.61 -1.58 -1.49
CA GLU A 79 10.26 -2.08 -2.71
C GLU A 79 11.44 -2.97 -2.32
N VAL A 80 11.44 -4.21 -2.81
CA VAL A 80 12.51 -5.17 -2.58
C VAL A 80 12.94 -5.74 -3.94
N PRO A 81 14.21 -5.57 -4.36
CA PRO A 81 14.65 -6.04 -5.66
C PRO A 81 14.71 -7.57 -5.74
N ASP A 82 14.63 -8.08 -6.96
CA ASP A 82 14.86 -9.49 -7.30
C ASP A 82 13.99 -10.49 -6.52
N ILE A 83 12.72 -10.14 -6.26
CA ILE A 83 11.74 -11.08 -5.70
C ILE A 83 11.53 -12.23 -6.68
N THR A 84 11.79 -13.44 -6.22
CA THR A 84 11.59 -14.66 -6.99
C THR A 84 10.10 -15.00 -7.08
N ARG A 85 9.75 -15.82 -8.08
CA ARG A 85 8.39 -16.36 -8.21
C ARG A 85 7.91 -17.04 -6.94
N ASP A 86 8.74 -17.88 -6.33
CA ASP A 86 8.35 -18.67 -5.16
C ASP A 86 8.14 -17.77 -3.93
N GLU A 87 8.92 -16.69 -3.79
CA GLU A 87 8.68 -15.66 -2.76
C GLU A 87 7.38 -14.90 -3.03
N MET A 88 7.07 -14.57 -4.29
CA MET A 88 5.82 -13.91 -4.65
C MET A 88 4.58 -14.78 -4.36
N VAL A 89 4.68 -16.09 -4.60
CA VAL A 89 3.65 -17.08 -4.23
C VAL A 89 3.47 -17.14 -2.72
N GLU A 90 4.55 -17.16 -1.95
CA GLU A 90 4.47 -17.19 -0.49
C GLU A 90 3.86 -15.89 0.07
N ILE A 91 4.20 -14.72 -0.49
CA ILE A 91 3.55 -13.44 -0.15
C ILE A 91 2.04 -13.53 -0.41
N ALA A 92 1.63 -14.11 -1.54
CA ALA A 92 0.22 -14.30 -1.87
C ALA A 92 -0.51 -15.23 -0.87
N HIS A 93 0.13 -16.32 -0.45
CA HIS A 93 -0.43 -17.20 0.60
C HIS A 93 -0.60 -16.48 1.93
N ARG A 94 0.40 -15.71 2.38
CA ARG A 94 0.32 -14.96 3.64
C ARG A 94 -0.72 -13.83 3.59
N MET A 95 -0.89 -13.20 2.44
CA MET A 95 -1.96 -12.23 2.21
C MET A 95 -3.35 -12.86 2.40
N LEU A 96 -3.58 -14.06 1.85
CA LEU A 96 -4.89 -14.73 1.92
C LEU A 96 -5.14 -15.41 3.28
N GLY A 97 -4.11 -15.97 3.90
CA GLY A 97 -4.21 -16.75 5.14
C GLY A 97 -3.91 -15.98 6.43
N GLY A 98 -3.24 -14.83 6.35
CA GLY A 98 -2.83 -14.03 7.49
C GLY A 98 -3.97 -13.27 8.16
N ASP A 99 -3.69 -12.74 9.35
CA ASP A 99 -4.58 -11.80 10.02
C ASP A 99 -4.67 -10.46 9.25
N LEU A 100 -5.58 -9.57 9.66
CA LEU A 100 -5.83 -8.32 8.96
C LEU A 100 -4.58 -7.42 8.88
N GLU A 101 -3.73 -7.49 9.88
CA GLU A 101 -2.53 -6.66 10.03
C GLU A 101 -1.41 -7.13 9.12
N GLU A 102 -1.16 -8.43 9.12
CA GLU A 102 -0.19 -9.12 8.29
C GLU A 102 -0.63 -9.06 6.81
N ARG A 103 -1.92 -9.25 6.54
CA ARG A 103 -2.50 -9.11 5.20
C ARG A 103 -2.23 -7.74 4.59
N GLN A 104 -2.45 -6.66 5.34
CA GLN A 104 -2.22 -5.30 4.84
C GLN A 104 -0.75 -5.06 4.46
N PHE A 105 0.19 -5.57 5.25
CA PHE A 105 1.60 -5.49 4.91
C PHE A 105 1.91 -6.22 3.59
N TYR A 106 1.49 -7.48 3.46
CA TYR A 106 1.79 -8.27 2.27
C TYR A 106 1.07 -7.76 1.02
N MET A 107 -0.11 -7.14 1.14
CA MET A 107 -0.74 -6.43 0.02
C MET A 107 0.14 -5.29 -0.49
N ARG A 108 0.65 -4.43 0.40
CA ARG A 108 1.55 -3.32 -0.01
C ARG A 108 2.87 -3.84 -0.57
N LEU A 109 3.45 -4.86 0.03
CA LEU A 109 4.67 -5.50 -0.46
C LEU A 109 4.45 -6.10 -1.84
N PHE A 110 3.32 -6.75 -2.08
CA PHE A 110 2.96 -7.28 -3.39
C PHE A 110 2.85 -6.14 -4.41
N ASP A 111 2.03 -5.12 -4.12
CA ASP A 111 1.73 -4.01 -5.03
C ASP A 111 2.95 -3.15 -5.38
N ALA A 112 3.88 -2.99 -4.44
CA ALA A 112 5.11 -2.23 -4.68
C ALA A 112 6.08 -2.94 -5.64
N ASN A 113 5.94 -4.26 -5.84
CA ASN A 113 6.91 -5.08 -6.57
C ASN A 113 6.35 -5.75 -7.84
N VAL A 114 5.14 -5.37 -8.26
CA VAL A 114 4.48 -5.84 -9.49
C VAL A 114 4.10 -4.66 -10.39
N ASP A 115 3.71 -4.93 -11.64
CA ASP A 115 3.20 -3.87 -12.51
C ASP A 115 1.93 -3.26 -11.92
N PRO A 116 1.73 -1.93 -11.97
CA PRO A 116 0.53 -1.26 -11.43
C PRO A 116 -0.80 -1.75 -12.01
N ASN A 117 -0.79 -2.44 -13.16
CA ASN A 117 -1.99 -3.06 -13.75
C ASN A 117 -2.28 -4.47 -13.20
N THR A 118 -1.39 -5.03 -12.38
CA THR A 118 -1.44 -6.40 -11.87
C THR A 118 -1.24 -6.44 -10.36
N THR A 119 -2.15 -5.79 -9.63
CA THR A 119 -2.09 -5.61 -8.19
C THR A 119 -2.66 -6.79 -7.40
N SER A 120 -2.47 -6.74 -6.08
CA SER A 120 -3.09 -7.57 -5.05
C SER A 120 -4.63 -7.61 -5.15
N ALA A 121 -5.25 -6.63 -5.81
CA ALA A 121 -6.68 -6.61 -6.07
C ALA A 121 -7.16 -7.82 -6.91
N LEU A 122 -6.29 -8.43 -7.72
CA LEU A 122 -6.63 -9.64 -8.49
C LEU A 122 -6.98 -10.84 -7.60
N PHE A 123 -6.49 -10.88 -6.36
CA PHE A 123 -6.82 -11.93 -5.40
C PHE A 123 -8.16 -11.68 -4.70
N VAL A 124 -8.63 -10.43 -4.67
CA VAL A 124 -9.89 -10.03 -4.02
C VAL A 124 -11.04 -9.97 -5.03
N TYR A 125 -10.75 -9.50 -6.24
CA TYR A 125 -11.69 -9.33 -7.34
C TYR A 125 -11.11 -9.91 -8.65
N PRO A 126 -10.92 -11.24 -8.72
CA PRO A 126 -10.38 -11.85 -9.91
C PRO A 126 -11.31 -11.64 -11.11
N PRO A 127 -10.76 -11.35 -12.31
CA PRO A 127 -11.54 -11.43 -13.54
C PRO A 127 -12.01 -12.87 -13.77
N GLY A 128 -13.04 -13.07 -14.60
CA GLY A 128 -13.66 -14.39 -14.76
C GLY A 128 -12.70 -15.54 -15.14
N SER A 129 -11.59 -15.25 -15.82
CA SER A 129 -10.55 -16.24 -16.14
C SER A 129 -9.71 -16.70 -14.94
N LEU A 130 -9.77 -15.99 -13.82
CA LEU A 130 -9.01 -16.24 -12.59
C LEU A 130 -9.92 -16.52 -11.38
N LEU A 131 -11.23 -16.66 -11.57
CA LEU A 131 -12.20 -16.75 -10.47
C LEU A 131 -11.93 -17.93 -9.53
N ASP A 132 -11.46 -19.05 -10.08
CA ASP A 132 -11.11 -20.27 -9.35
C ASP A 132 -9.59 -20.53 -9.36
N ALA A 133 -8.78 -19.53 -9.75
CA ALA A 133 -7.33 -19.68 -9.84
C ALA A 133 -6.71 -19.76 -8.44
N SER A 134 -5.76 -20.68 -8.29
CA SER A 134 -4.89 -20.76 -7.13
C SER A 134 -3.97 -19.52 -7.03
N PRO A 135 -3.44 -19.22 -5.83
CA PRO A 135 -2.45 -18.15 -5.66
C PRO A 135 -1.26 -18.26 -6.63
N GLU A 136 -0.81 -19.48 -6.89
CA GLU A 136 0.24 -19.79 -7.86
C GLU A 136 -0.13 -19.38 -9.28
N GLU A 137 -1.34 -19.71 -9.73
CA GLU A 137 -1.83 -19.39 -11.07
C GLU A 137 -2.02 -17.88 -11.25
N ILE A 138 -2.48 -17.18 -10.20
CA ILE A 138 -2.58 -15.71 -10.21
C ILE A 138 -1.18 -15.09 -10.29
N VAL A 139 -0.21 -15.58 -9.51
CA VAL A 139 1.18 -15.09 -9.58
C VAL A 139 1.80 -15.35 -10.96
N ASP A 140 1.57 -16.53 -11.55
CA ASP A 140 2.02 -16.83 -12.91
C ASP A 140 1.44 -15.87 -13.94
N TYR A 141 0.14 -15.58 -13.83
CA TYR A 141 -0.53 -14.61 -14.69
C TYR A 141 0.11 -13.21 -14.57
N ILE A 142 0.39 -12.78 -13.34
CA ILE A 142 0.99 -11.47 -13.04
C ILE A 142 2.42 -11.38 -13.59
N LEU A 143 3.25 -12.40 -13.38
CA LEU A 143 4.64 -12.42 -13.87
C LEU A 143 4.72 -12.57 -15.40
N ALA A 144 3.75 -13.25 -16.00
CA ALA A 144 3.61 -13.36 -17.45
C ALA A 144 3.02 -12.10 -18.09
N TYR A 145 2.42 -11.20 -17.30
CA TYR A 145 1.84 -9.97 -17.80
C TYR A 145 2.91 -9.15 -18.52
N ARG A 146 2.58 -8.80 -19.76
CA ARG A 146 3.33 -7.83 -20.55
C ARG A 146 2.37 -6.67 -20.75
N PRO A 147 2.65 -5.49 -20.17
CA PRO A 147 1.80 -4.33 -20.42
C PRO A 147 1.72 -4.14 -21.93
N THR A 148 0.51 -4.13 -22.46
CA THR A 148 0.32 -3.69 -23.83
C THR A 148 0.74 -2.24 -23.87
N PRO A 149 1.62 -1.82 -24.81
CA PRO A 149 1.99 -0.42 -24.90
C PRO A 149 0.69 0.37 -25.04
N HIS A 150 0.43 1.25 -24.08
CA HIS A 150 -0.70 2.15 -24.11
C HIS A 150 -0.53 2.97 -25.40
N SER A 151 -1.27 2.59 -26.45
CA SER A 151 -1.39 3.44 -27.62
C SER A 151 -2.01 4.73 -27.09
N PRO A 152 -1.32 5.89 -27.18
CA PRO A 152 -1.95 7.13 -26.76
C PRO A 152 -3.23 7.24 -27.57
N MET A 153 -4.36 7.17 -26.88
CA MET A 153 -5.67 7.41 -27.50
C MET A 153 -5.54 8.74 -28.24
N PRO A 154 -5.81 8.81 -29.56
CA PRO A 154 -5.81 10.09 -30.24
C PRO A 154 -6.87 10.94 -29.54
N PHE A 155 -6.41 11.95 -28.80
CA PHE A 155 -7.24 13.05 -28.36
C PHE A 155 -7.75 13.70 -29.64
N THR A 156 -8.91 13.28 -30.14
CA THR A 156 -9.67 14.07 -31.10
C THR A 156 -10.29 15.21 -30.31
N PRO A 157 -9.81 16.46 -30.45
CA PRO A 157 -10.51 17.59 -29.84
C PRO A 157 -11.91 17.63 -30.43
N LEU A 158 -12.92 17.59 -29.56
CA LEU A 158 -14.29 17.90 -29.95
C LEU A 158 -14.32 19.36 -30.40
N THR A 159 -14.26 19.59 -31.71
CA THR A 159 -14.62 20.89 -32.28
C THR A 159 -16.11 21.09 -32.04
N PHE A 160 -16.43 21.88 -31.00
CA PHE A 160 -17.74 22.50 -30.90
C PHE A 160 -17.84 23.53 -32.03
N GLY A 161 -18.73 23.26 -32.99
CA GLY A 161 -19.10 24.21 -34.03
C GLY A 161 -19.75 25.45 -33.42
N ALA A 162 -19.36 26.61 -33.95
CA ALA A 162 -19.88 27.92 -33.60
C ALA A 162 -21.35 28.13 -34.01
#